data_AF-A0A1H9SN77-F1
#
_entry.id   AF-A0A1H9SN77-F1
#
_cell.length_a   1.000
_cell.length_b   1.000
_cell.length_c   1.000
_cell.angle_alpha   90.00
_cell.angle_beta   90.00
_cell.angle_gamma   90.00
#
_symmetry.space_group_name_H-M   'P 1'
#
loop_
_entity.id
_entity.type
_entity.pdbx_description
1 polymer ?
#
loop_
_entity_poly.entity_id
_entity_poly.type
_entity_poly.pdbx_seq_one_letter_code
_entity_poly.pdbx_strand_id
1 'polypeptide(L)'
;MPVLPQSFLGKKVYLDGGEKRYYVLKYEESRGKRKIHALLFDREAPVIFAVLDHNGTFLDSFYLSNKTTAESAKAMEEYKKISERKKQHKVTQDDLKDALKPEDEAKMKNENILKHLVDEHLEDIKHLWPSRLIALQNADGKSDDSLILTTLKEAIEQANALKAFKFLLKHRMDSFIPLLAKNIQDYPQLTEDVADYYLSYDRARIVEQFLYKAAAYADIEDPDQIEKLLEQAQKIDHVYYSSVFRHTLIRLLKRVKAETDSSTKDWLNKTINNPSLRKDIVQILKNKVVPAK
;
A
#
# COMPACT_ATOMS: atom_id res chain seq x y z
N MET A 1 21.80 -1.43 -3.54
CA MET A 1 20.70 -1.06 -2.64
C MET A 1 19.62 -2.12 -2.75
N PRO A 2 19.05 -2.63 -1.63
CA PRO A 2 17.97 -3.59 -1.67
C PRO A 2 16.75 -3.00 -2.41
N VAL A 3 16.22 -3.74 -3.38
CA VAL A 3 15.06 -3.31 -4.18
C VAL A 3 13.80 -3.86 -3.54
N LEU A 4 12.76 -3.03 -3.42
CA LEU A 4 11.46 -3.48 -2.91
C LEU A 4 10.91 -4.64 -3.79
N PRO A 5 10.34 -5.70 -3.20
CA PRO A 5 9.83 -6.86 -3.94
C PRO A 5 8.80 -6.47 -5.00
N GLN A 6 8.93 -6.94 -6.25
CA GLN A 6 8.04 -6.50 -7.32
C GLN A 6 6.66 -7.16 -7.25
N SER A 7 5.65 -6.44 -7.75
CA SER A 7 4.37 -7.01 -8.17
C SER A 7 4.33 -6.99 -9.70
N PHE A 8 4.01 -8.12 -10.31
CA PHE A 8 3.91 -8.25 -11.76
C PHE A 8 2.47 -8.15 -12.26
N LEU A 9 1.53 -7.89 -11.35
CA LEU A 9 0.12 -7.79 -11.67
C LEU A 9 -0.15 -6.63 -12.66
N GLY A 10 -0.80 -6.96 -13.78
CA GLY A 10 -1.06 -6.04 -14.88
C GLY A 10 0.09 -5.87 -15.88
N LYS A 11 1.25 -6.52 -15.68
CA LYS A 11 2.35 -6.45 -16.64
C LYS A 11 2.01 -7.16 -17.94
N LYS A 12 2.36 -6.51 -19.07
CA LYS A 12 2.23 -7.03 -20.42
C LYS A 12 3.49 -7.82 -20.78
N VAL A 13 3.29 -9.05 -21.26
CA VAL A 13 4.36 -9.96 -21.71
C VAL A 13 4.20 -10.20 -23.19
N TYR A 14 5.22 -9.84 -23.96
CA TYR A 14 5.25 -9.97 -25.42
C TYR A 14 6.10 -11.20 -25.78
N LEU A 15 5.53 -12.17 -26.50
CA LEU A 15 6.26 -13.35 -26.97
C LEU A 15 7.03 -13.08 -28.26
N ASP A 16 6.47 -12.19 -29.08
CA ASP A 16 6.98 -11.87 -30.40
C ASP A 16 7.65 -10.50 -30.26
N GLY A 17 8.96 -10.40 -30.47
CA GLY A 17 9.74 -9.15 -30.28
C GLY A 17 9.27 -7.94 -31.10
N GLY A 18 8.17 -8.05 -31.85
CA GLY A 18 7.49 -6.95 -32.55
C GLY A 18 6.27 -6.36 -31.82
N GLU A 19 6.08 -6.62 -30.53
CA GLU A 19 5.05 -6.00 -29.65
C GLU A 19 3.57 -6.13 -30.08
N LYS A 20 3.24 -6.95 -31.10
CA LYS A 20 1.87 -7.03 -31.66
C LYS A 20 0.90 -7.84 -30.80
N ARG A 21 1.38 -8.87 -30.11
CA ARG A 21 0.57 -9.72 -29.23
C ARG A 21 1.18 -9.73 -27.84
N TYR A 22 0.34 -9.49 -26.84
CA TYR A 22 0.73 -9.52 -25.44
C TYR A 22 -0.22 -10.37 -24.62
N TYR A 23 0.31 -10.88 -23.52
CA TYR A 23 -0.45 -11.50 -22.46
C TYR A 23 -0.35 -10.64 -21.21
N VAL A 24 -1.41 -10.57 -20.41
CA VAL A 24 -1.42 -9.79 -19.18
C VAL A 24 -1.37 -10.73 -17.99
N LEU A 25 -0.48 -10.47 -17.05
CA LEU A 25 -0.45 -11.19 -15.78
C LEU A 25 -1.60 -10.69 -14.90
N LYS A 26 -2.64 -11.51 -14.69
CA LYS A 26 -3.81 -11.15 -13.86
C LYS A 26 -3.91 -11.96 -12.55
N TYR A 27 -2.99 -12.89 -12.33
CA TYR A 27 -2.88 -13.64 -11.09
C TYR A 27 -1.41 -13.90 -10.78
N GLU A 28 -1.01 -13.63 -9.54
CA GLU A 28 0.28 -14.00 -8.97
C GLU A 28 0.13 -14.50 -7.53
N GLU A 29 0.92 -15.50 -7.18
CA GLU A 29 1.00 -16.05 -5.84
C GLU A 29 2.47 -16.36 -5.50
N SER A 30 3.00 -15.71 -4.45
CA SER A 30 4.35 -15.99 -3.97
C SER A 30 4.42 -17.40 -3.38
N ARG A 31 5.38 -18.20 -3.85
CA ARG A 31 5.67 -19.56 -3.37
C ARG A 31 7.09 -19.58 -2.79
N GLY A 32 7.17 -19.49 -1.47
CA GLY A 32 8.45 -19.36 -0.77
C GLY A 32 9.11 -17.99 -0.98
N LYS A 33 10.44 -17.92 -0.84
CA LYS A 33 11.17 -16.64 -0.85
C LYS A 33 11.52 -16.10 -2.25
N ARG A 34 11.54 -16.96 -3.28
CA ARG A 34 12.12 -16.60 -4.59
C ARG A 34 11.27 -16.95 -5.81
N LYS A 35 10.14 -17.64 -5.65
CA LYS A 35 9.29 -18.07 -6.76
C LYS A 35 7.92 -17.43 -6.68
N ILE A 36 7.36 -17.13 -7.83
CA ILE A 36 6.01 -16.58 -7.99
C ILE A 36 5.31 -17.43 -9.04
N HIS A 37 4.15 -17.99 -8.69
CA HIS A 37 3.30 -18.67 -9.65
C HIS A 37 2.38 -17.64 -10.28
N ALA A 38 2.35 -17.59 -11.61
CA ALA A 38 1.62 -16.59 -12.36
C ALA A 38 0.71 -17.23 -13.40
N LEU A 39 -0.45 -16.62 -13.63
CA LEU A 39 -1.29 -16.92 -14.79
C LEU A 39 -1.30 -15.69 -15.70
N LEU A 40 -0.93 -15.91 -16.96
CA LEU A 40 -0.98 -14.91 -18.00
C LEU A 40 -2.22 -15.15 -18.87
N PHE A 41 -2.86 -14.05 -19.25
CA PHE A 41 -4.16 -14.04 -19.88
C PHE A 41 -4.08 -13.48 -21.30
N ASP A 42 -4.77 -14.13 -22.22
CA ASP A 42 -5.15 -13.55 -23.50
C ASP A 42 -6.57 -13.00 -23.33
N ARG A 43 -6.70 -11.68 -23.29
CA ARG A 43 -7.92 -10.98 -22.88
C ARG A 43 -8.37 -11.45 -21.49
N GLU A 44 -9.47 -12.19 -21.38
CA GLU A 44 -10.05 -12.68 -20.11
C GLU A 44 -9.80 -14.17 -19.84
N ALA A 45 -9.17 -14.90 -20.77
CA ALA A 45 -8.90 -16.32 -20.60
C ALA A 45 -7.46 -16.55 -20.10
N PRO A 46 -7.24 -17.32 -19.02
CA PRO A 46 -5.91 -17.74 -18.64
C PRO A 46 -5.39 -18.73 -19.69
N VAL A 47 -4.19 -18.49 -20.21
CA VAL A 47 -3.64 -19.27 -21.33
C VAL A 47 -2.25 -19.83 -21.03
N ILE A 48 -1.46 -19.15 -20.21
CA ILE A 48 -0.10 -19.58 -19.86
C ILE A 48 0.03 -19.61 -18.35
N PHE A 49 0.55 -20.72 -17.83
CA PHE A 49 1.08 -20.78 -16.48
C PHE A 49 2.58 -20.51 -16.55
N ALA A 50 3.08 -19.71 -15.62
CA ALA A 50 4.49 -19.41 -15.49
C ALA A 50 4.94 -19.49 -14.03
N VAL A 51 6.17 -19.94 -13.84
CA VAL A 51 6.91 -19.80 -12.60
C VAL A 51 7.94 -18.70 -12.84
N LEU A 52 7.79 -17.59 -12.14
CA LEU A 52 8.72 -16.47 -12.19
C LEU A 52 9.66 -16.51 -10.99
N ASP A 53 10.87 -15.99 -11.13
CA ASP A 53 11.68 -15.61 -10.00
C ASP A 53 11.21 -14.28 -9.39
N HIS A 54 11.74 -13.92 -8.22
CA HIS A 54 11.45 -12.64 -7.55
C HIS A 54 11.77 -11.38 -8.38
N ASN A 55 12.55 -11.50 -9.46
CA ASN A 55 12.89 -10.40 -10.36
C ASN A 55 12.02 -10.38 -11.63
N GLY A 56 11.12 -11.36 -11.80
CA GLY A 56 10.24 -11.48 -12.97
C GLY A 56 10.82 -12.30 -14.11
N THR A 57 11.98 -12.94 -13.91
CA THR A 57 12.58 -13.85 -14.88
C THR A 57 11.76 -15.13 -14.93
N PHE A 58 11.40 -15.58 -16.13
CA PHE A 58 10.71 -16.85 -16.33
C PHE A 58 11.65 -18.02 -16.00
N LEU A 59 11.28 -18.81 -15.01
CA LEU A 59 11.96 -20.06 -14.64
C LEU A 59 11.38 -21.26 -15.38
N ASP A 60 10.06 -21.27 -15.56
CA ASP A 60 9.32 -22.23 -16.39
C ASP A 60 8.06 -21.53 -16.92
N SER A 61 7.61 -21.89 -18.12
CA SER A 61 6.32 -21.45 -18.66
C SER A 61 5.80 -22.40 -19.71
N PHE A 62 4.49 -22.59 -19.73
CA PHE A 62 3.83 -23.41 -20.74
C PHE A 62 2.38 -22.99 -20.94
N TYR A 63 1.88 -23.25 -22.15
CA TYR A 63 0.46 -23.10 -22.45
C TYR A 63 -0.36 -24.13 -21.68
N LEU A 64 -1.43 -23.67 -21.03
CA LEU A 64 -2.36 -24.51 -20.27
C LEU A 64 -3.09 -25.53 -21.16
N SER A 65 -3.18 -25.29 -22.47
CA SER A 65 -3.70 -26.24 -23.46
C SER A 65 -2.79 -27.46 -23.67
N ASN A 66 -1.48 -27.30 -23.43
CA ASN A 66 -0.48 -28.30 -23.83
C ASN A 66 -0.05 -29.17 -22.64
N LYS A 67 -0.10 -28.63 -21.42
CA LYS A 67 0.41 -29.29 -20.22
C LYS A 67 -0.40 -28.86 -18.99
N THR A 68 -0.59 -29.77 -18.05
CA THR A 68 -1.10 -29.48 -16.71
C THR A 68 -0.18 -30.12 -15.68
N THR A 69 0.22 -29.32 -14.69
CA THR A 69 1.01 -29.75 -13.53
C THR A 69 0.16 -29.57 -12.26
N ALA A 70 0.57 -30.17 -11.15
CA ALA A 70 -0.10 -29.95 -9.85
C ALA A 70 -0.12 -28.46 -9.46
N GLU A 71 0.97 -27.74 -9.74
CA GLU A 71 1.10 -26.31 -9.44
C GLU A 71 0.17 -25.46 -10.30
N SER A 72 0.12 -25.72 -11.61
CA SER A 72 -0.78 -25.00 -12.52
C SER A 72 -2.25 -25.32 -12.25
N ALA A 73 -2.58 -26.57 -11.91
CA ALA A 73 -3.93 -26.98 -11.54
C ALA A 73 -4.39 -26.24 -10.27
N LYS A 74 -3.53 -26.16 -9.25
CA LYS A 74 -3.80 -25.42 -8.00
C LYS A 74 -3.98 -23.93 -8.25
N ALA A 75 -3.10 -23.30 -9.03
CA ALA A 75 -3.22 -21.89 -9.38
C ALA A 75 -4.54 -21.58 -10.13
N MET A 76 -4.92 -22.45 -11.06
CA MET A 76 -6.19 -22.36 -11.78
C MET A 76 -7.41 -22.54 -10.86
N GLU A 77 -7.36 -23.48 -9.92
CA GLU A 77 -8.43 -23.70 -8.95
C GLU A 77 -8.61 -22.49 -8.03
N GLU A 78 -7.51 -21.91 -7.52
CA GLU A 78 -7.59 -20.71 -6.69
C GLU A 78 -8.06 -19.50 -7.48
N TYR A 79 -7.57 -19.31 -8.71
CA TYR A 79 -8.09 -18.26 -9.58
C TYR A 79 -9.59 -18.44 -9.84
N LYS A 80 -10.06 -19.67 -10.06
CA LYS A 80 -11.48 -19.96 -10.27
C LYS A 80 -12.32 -19.57 -9.05
N LYS A 81 -11.87 -19.92 -7.83
CA LYS A 81 -12.55 -19.51 -6.58
C LYS A 81 -12.66 -18.00 -6.46
N ILE A 82 -11.58 -17.27 -6.75
CA ILE A 82 -11.56 -15.80 -6.74
C ILE A 82 -12.53 -15.25 -7.79
N SER A 83 -12.47 -15.75 -9.03
CA SER A 83 -13.32 -15.31 -10.13
C SER A 83 -14.80 -15.55 -9.86
N GLU A 84 -15.17 -16.70 -9.27
CA GLU A 84 -16.54 -17.02 -8.89
C GLU A 84 -17.09 -16.10 -7.81
N ARG A 85 -16.27 -15.74 -6.82
CA ARG A 85 -16.62 -14.75 -5.81
C ARG A 85 -16.84 -13.38 -6.44
N LYS A 86 -15.95 -12.96 -7.33
CA LYS A 86 -16.05 -11.66 -8.03
C LYS A 86 -17.27 -11.53 -8.94
N LYS A 87 -17.85 -12.62 -9.43
CA LYS A 87 -19.12 -12.59 -10.18
C LYS A 87 -20.31 -12.11 -9.35
N GLN A 88 -20.20 -12.10 -8.02
CA GLN A 88 -21.23 -11.53 -7.15
C GLN A 88 -21.30 -10.00 -7.29
N HIS A 89 -20.21 -9.36 -7.70
CA HIS A 89 -20.16 -7.93 -8.01
C HIS A 89 -20.66 -7.70 -9.44
N LYS A 90 -21.75 -6.93 -9.58
CA LYS A 90 -22.41 -6.66 -10.87
C LYS A 90 -21.66 -5.60 -11.70
N VAL A 91 -20.39 -5.86 -12.00
CA VAL A 91 -19.53 -4.97 -12.80
C VAL A 91 -19.27 -5.60 -14.17
N THR A 92 -19.73 -4.95 -15.22
CA THR A 92 -19.55 -5.40 -16.62
C THR A 92 -18.17 -5.00 -17.17
N GLN A 93 -17.78 -5.53 -18.32
CA GLN A 93 -16.55 -5.10 -18.99
C GLN A 93 -16.57 -3.63 -19.40
N ASP A 94 -17.74 -3.10 -19.78
CA ASP A 94 -17.88 -1.69 -20.12
C ASP A 94 -17.74 -0.81 -18.89
N ASP A 95 -18.29 -1.22 -17.74
CA ASP A 95 -18.09 -0.55 -16.46
C ASP A 95 -16.60 -0.51 -16.09
N LEU A 96 -15.88 -1.63 -16.25
CA LEU A 96 -14.44 -1.71 -15.98
C LEU A 96 -13.61 -0.78 -16.88
N LYS A 97 -13.96 -0.66 -18.16
CA LYS A 97 -13.30 0.26 -19.09
C LYS A 97 -13.58 1.72 -18.74
N ASP A 98 -14.79 2.01 -18.29
CA ASP A 98 -15.18 3.36 -17.88
C ASP A 98 -14.50 3.74 -16.55
N ALA A 99 -14.32 2.78 -15.64
CA ALA A 99 -13.66 2.96 -14.35
C ALA A 99 -12.15 3.26 -14.44
N LEU A 100 -11.53 3.09 -15.61
CA LEU A 100 -10.15 3.51 -15.89
C LEU A 100 -10.00 5.02 -16.03
N LYS A 101 -11.11 5.75 -16.11
CA LYS A 101 -11.13 7.20 -16.28
C LYS A 101 -11.40 7.93 -14.97
N PRO A 102 -11.03 9.22 -14.88
CA PRO A 102 -11.50 10.13 -13.84
C PRO A 102 -13.03 10.23 -13.81
N GLU A 103 -13.58 10.69 -12.68
CA GLU A 103 -15.03 10.79 -12.45
C GLU A 103 -15.72 11.75 -13.43
N ASP A 104 -15.08 12.85 -13.80
CA ASP A 104 -15.58 13.84 -14.76
C ASP A 104 -15.58 13.37 -16.21
N GLU A 105 -14.76 12.35 -16.53
CA GLU A 105 -14.69 11.74 -17.87
C GLU A 105 -15.45 10.41 -17.99
N ALA A 106 -15.80 9.80 -16.86
CA ALA A 106 -16.51 8.54 -16.79
C ALA A 106 -17.99 8.74 -17.14
N LYS A 107 -18.55 7.84 -17.96
CA LYS A 107 -19.97 7.88 -18.31
C LYS A 107 -20.87 7.39 -17.17
N MET A 108 -20.35 6.52 -16.31
CA MET A 108 -21.02 5.94 -15.13
C MET A 108 -22.44 5.45 -15.41
N LYS A 109 -22.63 4.73 -16.53
CA LYS A 109 -23.95 4.19 -16.92
C LYS A 109 -24.57 3.30 -15.84
N ASN A 110 -23.73 2.62 -15.06
CA ASN A 110 -24.13 1.89 -13.88
C ASN A 110 -24.06 2.83 -12.67
N GLU A 111 -25.21 3.26 -12.15
CA GLU A 111 -25.32 4.19 -11.01
C GLU A 111 -24.64 3.67 -9.74
N ASN A 112 -24.47 2.35 -9.61
CA ASN A 112 -23.83 1.71 -8.45
C ASN A 112 -22.36 1.37 -8.67
N ILE A 113 -21.74 1.83 -9.77
CA ILE A 113 -20.37 1.44 -10.14
C ILE A 113 -19.37 1.71 -9.02
N LEU A 114 -19.42 2.87 -8.38
CA LEU A 114 -18.49 3.23 -7.29
C LEU A 114 -18.60 2.25 -6.13
N LYS A 115 -19.83 1.97 -5.68
CA LYS A 115 -20.09 1.02 -4.61
C LYS A 115 -19.55 -0.36 -4.96
N HIS A 116 -19.81 -0.86 -6.17
CA HIS A 116 -19.33 -2.17 -6.59
C HIS A 116 -17.80 -2.25 -6.68
N LEU A 117 -17.11 -1.18 -7.09
CA LEU A 117 -15.66 -1.12 -7.09
C LEU A 117 -15.09 -1.10 -5.66
N VAL A 118 -15.71 -0.33 -4.74
CA VAL A 118 -15.35 -0.32 -3.31
C VAL A 118 -15.54 -1.71 -2.69
N ASP A 119 -16.70 -2.33 -2.88
CA ASP A 119 -17.03 -3.66 -2.36
C ASP A 119 -16.02 -4.71 -2.84
N GLU A 120 -15.61 -4.64 -4.12
CA GLU A 120 -14.60 -5.54 -4.66
C GLU A 120 -13.21 -5.30 -4.07
N HIS A 121 -12.78 -4.04 -3.94
CA HIS A 121 -11.51 -3.70 -3.28
C HIS A 121 -11.49 -4.17 -1.82
N LEU A 122 -12.60 -4.01 -1.09
CA LEU A 122 -12.74 -4.48 0.29
C LEU A 122 -12.61 -6.00 0.38
N GLU A 123 -13.20 -6.74 -0.55
CA GLU A 123 -13.06 -8.20 -0.60
C GLU A 123 -11.61 -8.60 -0.90
N ASP A 124 -10.98 -7.94 -1.88
CA ASP A 124 -9.58 -8.16 -2.25
C ASP A 124 -8.63 -7.87 -1.07
N ILE A 125 -8.84 -6.78 -0.32
CA ILE A 125 -8.07 -6.45 0.89
C ILE A 125 -8.32 -7.49 1.99
N LYS A 126 -9.58 -7.86 2.23
CA LYS A 126 -9.97 -8.80 3.29
C LYS A 126 -9.29 -10.17 3.11
N HIS A 127 -9.16 -10.61 1.88
CA HIS A 127 -8.62 -11.94 1.52
C HIS A 127 -7.18 -11.90 1.00
N LEU A 128 -6.58 -10.71 0.84
CA LEU A 128 -5.26 -10.49 0.24
C LEU A 128 -5.15 -11.09 -1.17
N TRP A 129 -6.22 -11.02 -1.95
CA TRP A 129 -6.26 -11.59 -3.30
C TRP A 129 -5.55 -10.70 -4.32
N PRO A 130 -5.02 -11.28 -5.42
CA PRO A 130 -4.61 -10.52 -6.59
C PRO A 130 -5.80 -9.72 -7.15
N SER A 131 -5.70 -8.39 -7.14
CA SER A 131 -6.81 -7.53 -7.53
C SER A 131 -6.92 -7.37 -9.05
N ARG A 132 -8.07 -7.74 -9.63
CA ARG A 132 -8.32 -7.52 -11.06
C ARG A 132 -8.41 -6.03 -11.40
N LEU A 133 -8.87 -5.20 -10.46
CA LEU A 133 -8.98 -3.75 -10.65
C LEU A 133 -7.58 -3.13 -10.73
N ILE A 134 -6.67 -3.53 -9.83
CA ILE A 134 -5.27 -3.10 -9.89
C ILE A 134 -4.59 -3.66 -11.16
N ALA A 135 -4.82 -4.94 -11.51
CA ALA A 135 -4.27 -5.52 -12.73
C ALA A 135 -4.70 -4.71 -13.98
N LEU A 136 -5.97 -4.33 -14.05
CA LEU A 136 -6.53 -3.54 -15.14
C LEU A 136 -5.96 -2.12 -15.16
N GLN A 137 -5.90 -1.44 -14.02
CA GLN A 137 -5.29 -0.12 -13.89
C GLN A 137 -3.82 -0.13 -14.30
N ASN A 138 -3.05 -1.13 -13.88
CA ASN A 138 -1.63 -1.25 -14.23
C ASN A 138 -1.41 -1.55 -15.72
N ALA A 139 -2.32 -2.32 -16.34
CA ALA A 139 -2.20 -2.71 -17.73
C ALA A 139 -2.63 -1.59 -18.70
N ASP A 140 -3.75 -0.93 -18.40
CA ASP A 140 -4.47 -0.08 -19.35
C ASP A 140 -4.85 1.31 -18.80
N GLY A 141 -4.64 1.55 -17.50
CA GLY A 141 -4.91 2.84 -16.86
C GLY A 141 -3.96 3.94 -17.32
N LYS A 142 -4.52 5.15 -17.42
CA LYS A 142 -3.78 6.35 -17.86
C LYS A 142 -3.83 7.50 -16.86
N SER A 143 -4.67 7.36 -15.83
CA SER A 143 -4.92 8.41 -14.84
C SER A 143 -4.75 7.89 -13.42
N ASP A 144 -4.09 8.69 -12.58
CA ASP A 144 -3.84 8.38 -11.16
C ASP A 144 -5.05 8.68 -10.24
N ASP A 145 -6.09 9.26 -10.82
CA ASP A 145 -7.39 9.61 -10.24
C ASP A 145 -8.55 8.86 -10.89
N SER A 146 -8.27 7.75 -11.57
CA SER A 146 -9.31 6.88 -12.11
C SER A 146 -10.30 6.43 -11.04
N LEU A 147 -11.54 6.09 -11.43
CA LEU A 147 -12.52 5.56 -10.49
C LEU A 147 -11.99 4.35 -9.73
N ILE A 148 -11.18 3.49 -10.36
CA ILE A 148 -10.51 2.36 -9.70
C ILE A 148 -9.61 2.83 -8.54
N LEU A 149 -8.75 3.83 -8.78
CA LEU A 149 -7.82 4.31 -7.76
C LEU A 149 -8.53 5.15 -6.70
N THR A 150 -9.56 5.90 -7.07
CA THR A 150 -10.39 6.67 -6.15
C THR A 150 -11.16 5.76 -5.20
N THR A 151 -11.81 4.72 -5.71
CA THR A 151 -12.52 3.73 -4.89
C THR A 151 -11.56 2.85 -4.06
N LEU A 152 -10.31 2.66 -4.50
CA LEU A 152 -9.28 2.04 -3.68
C LEU A 152 -8.92 2.91 -2.46
N LYS A 153 -8.83 4.25 -2.59
CA LYS A 153 -8.61 5.15 -1.45
C LYS A 153 -9.72 4.96 -0.41
N GLU A 154 -10.96 4.96 -0.88
CA GLU A 154 -12.14 4.77 -0.02
C GLU A 154 -12.13 3.40 0.67
N ALA A 155 -11.85 2.32 -0.06
CA ALA A 155 -11.79 0.98 0.50
C ALA A 155 -10.68 0.84 1.56
N ILE A 156 -9.53 1.50 1.36
CA ILE A 156 -8.43 1.49 2.34
C ILE A 156 -8.85 2.16 3.66
N GLU A 157 -9.62 3.24 3.59
CA GLU A 157 -10.10 3.95 4.79
C GLU A 157 -11.11 3.14 5.60
N GLN A 158 -11.87 2.25 4.94
CA GLN A 158 -12.88 1.40 5.58
C GLN A 158 -12.33 0.03 6.02
N ALA A 159 -11.24 -0.44 5.41
CA ALA A 159 -10.69 -1.76 5.68
C ALA A 159 -9.95 -1.83 7.03
N ASN A 160 -9.72 -3.06 7.51
CA ASN A 160 -8.75 -3.30 8.58
C ASN A 160 -7.35 -2.86 8.11
N ALA A 161 -6.75 -1.89 8.81
CA ALA A 161 -5.55 -1.21 8.35
C ALA A 161 -4.32 -2.13 8.22
N LEU A 162 -4.20 -3.17 9.06
CA LEU A 162 -3.14 -4.18 8.92
C LEU A 162 -3.30 -5.04 7.66
N LYS A 163 -4.53 -5.44 7.33
CA LYS A 163 -4.81 -6.15 6.08
C LYS A 163 -4.58 -5.24 4.87
N ALA A 164 -5.02 -3.98 4.95
CA ALA A 164 -4.77 -2.99 3.92
C ALA A 164 -3.26 -2.80 3.71
N PHE A 165 -2.46 -2.67 4.77
CA PHE A 165 -1.01 -2.58 4.67
C PHE A 165 -0.42 -3.77 3.87
N LYS A 166 -0.74 -5.01 4.27
CA LYS A 166 -0.27 -6.22 3.57
C LYS A 166 -0.74 -6.27 2.11
N PHE A 167 -1.98 -5.85 1.86
CA PHE A 167 -2.54 -5.77 0.51
C PHE A 167 -1.77 -4.77 -0.36
N LEU A 168 -1.49 -3.57 0.15
CA LEU A 168 -0.74 -2.54 -0.56
C LEU A 168 0.70 -2.99 -0.85
N LEU A 169 1.35 -3.65 0.11
CA LEU A 169 2.68 -4.22 -0.10
C LEU A 169 2.67 -5.30 -1.19
N LYS A 170 1.67 -6.18 -1.19
CA LYS A 170 1.54 -7.24 -2.19
C LYS A 170 1.36 -6.68 -3.60
N HIS A 171 0.63 -5.58 -3.74
CA HIS A 171 0.30 -4.97 -5.03
C HIS A 171 1.19 -3.78 -5.42
N ARG A 172 2.16 -3.43 -4.56
CA ARG A 172 3.06 -2.28 -4.72
C ARG A 172 2.34 -0.96 -4.94
N MET A 173 1.26 -0.78 -4.20
CA MET A 173 0.48 0.46 -4.12
C MET A 173 1.06 1.37 -3.03
N ASP A 174 2.37 1.59 -3.07
CA ASP A 174 3.12 2.20 -1.97
C ASP A 174 2.70 3.67 -1.70
N SER A 175 2.20 4.37 -2.72
CA SER A 175 1.70 5.75 -2.62
C SER A 175 0.46 5.89 -1.72
N PHE A 176 -0.25 4.79 -1.45
CA PHE A 176 -1.43 4.75 -0.60
C PHE A 176 -1.10 4.46 0.87
N ILE A 177 0.14 4.03 1.18
CA ILE A 177 0.57 3.72 2.56
C ILE A 177 0.32 4.88 3.53
N PRO A 178 0.58 6.16 3.17
CA PRO A 178 0.29 7.26 4.08
C PRO A 178 -1.19 7.44 4.43
N LEU A 179 -2.13 6.82 3.70
CA LEU A 179 -3.57 6.88 4.05
C LEU A 179 -3.89 6.07 5.30
N LEU A 180 -3.12 5.01 5.57
CA LEU A 180 -3.30 4.16 6.75
C LEU A 180 -3.04 4.90 8.07
N ALA A 181 -2.37 6.04 8.01
CA ALA A 181 -2.12 6.91 9.16
C ALA A 181 -3.40 7.36 9.86
N LYS A 182 -4.54 7.43 9.15
CA LYS A 182 -5.85 7.76 9.73
C LYS A 182 -6.28 6.76 10.80
N ASN A 183 -5.87 5.51 10.68
CA ASN A 183 -6.26 4.42 11.57
C ASN A 183 -5.20 4.15 12.65
N ILE A 184 -4.26 5.07 12.87
CA ILE A 184 -3.13 4.81 13.78
C ILE A 184 -3.58 4.60 15.23
N GLN A 185 -4.67 5.26 15.67
CA GLN A 185 -5.25 5.06 17.00
C GLN A 185 -5.67 3.61 17.24
N ASP A 186 -6.37 3.02 16.28
CA ASP A 186 -6.84 1.62 16.38
C ASP A 186 -5.73 0.60 16.09
N TYR A 187 -4.69 1.00 15.35
CA TYR A 187 -3.60 0.12 14.90
C TYR A 187 -2.21 0.75 15.12
N PRO A 188 -1.80 1.03 16.38
CA PRO A 188 -0.55 1.73 16.68
C PRO A 188 0.70 1.01 16.16
N GLN A 189 0.66 -0.32 16.06
CA GLN A 189 1.73 -1.16 15.49
C GLN A 189 2.09 -0.80 14.04
N LEU A 190 1.22 -0.12 13.28
CA LEU A 190 1.55 0.34 11.93
C LEU A 190 2.77 1.28 11.91
N THR A 191 3.03 1.99 13.00
CA THR A 191 4.21 2.85 13.15
C THR A 191 5.51 2.07 12.94
N GLU A 192 5.60 0.90 13.58
CA GLU A 192 6.77 0.02 13.49
C GLU A 192 6.73 -0.77 12.19
N ASP A 193 5.60 -1.40 11.85
CA ASP A 193 5.46 -2.23 10.65
C ASP A 193 5.82 -1.48 9.36
N VAL A 194 5.37 -0.24 9.21
CA VAL A 194 5.67 0.61 8.04
C VAL A 194 7.15 1.01 8.03
N ALA A 195 7.68 1.45 9.18
CA ALA A 195 9.07 1.86 9.29
C ALA A 195 10.03 0.69 9.02
N ASP A 196 9.86 -0.42 9.73
CA ASP A 196 10.72 -1.59 9.62
C ASP A 196 10.72 -2.14 8.19
N TYR A 197 9.56 -2.22 7.54
CA TYR A 197 9.49 -2.67 6.16
C TYR A 197 10.24 -1.72 5.23
N TYR A 198 9.86 -0.44 5.13
CA TYR A 198 10.40 0.45 4.10
C TYR A 198 11.83 0.91 4.37
N LEU A 199 12.25 1.05 5.64
CA LEU A 199 13.63 1.39 5.96
C LEU A 199 14.59 0.24 5.63
N SER A 200 14.15 -1.02 5.70
CA SER A 200 14.96 -2.16 5.25
C SER A 200 15.28 -2.14 3.75
N TYR A 201 14.52 -1.37 2.97
CA TYR A 201 14.70 -1.18 1.53
C TYR A 201 15.18 0.21 1.13
N ASP A 202 15.67 1.02 2.08
CA ASP A 202 16.19 2.37 1.80
C ASP A 202 15.11 3.28 1.17
N ARG A 203 13.89 3.24 1.73
CA ARG A 203 12.69 3.92 1.23
C ARG A 203 12.09 4.87 2.27
N ALA A 204 12.92 5.72 2.84
CA ALA A 204 12.56 6.66 3.90
C ALA A 204 11.40 7.61 3.55
N ARG A 205 11.27 8.06 2.30
CA ARG A 205 10.23 9.02 1.88
C ARG A 205 8.80 8.54 2.20
N ILE A 206 8.53 7.25 2.04
CA ILE A 206 7.20 6.68 2.32
C ILE A 206 6.92 6.72 3.83
N VAL A 207 7.94 6.36 4.62
CA VAL A 207 7.86 6.38 6.09
C VAL A 207 7.70 7.81 6.60
N GLU A 208 8.44 8.78 6.06
CA GLU A 208 8.29 10.20 6.38
C GLU A 208 6.85 10.69 6.15
N GLN A 209 6.28 10.42 4.98
CA GLN A 209 4.91 10.82 4.65
C GLN A 209 3.89 10.16 5.58
N PHE A 210 4.11 8.88 5.90
CA PHE A 210 3.27 8.15 6.83
C PHE A 210 3.34 8.75 8.24
N LEU A 211 4.55 8.93 8.82
CA LEU A 211 4.73 9.46 10.17
C LEU A 211 4.20 10.89 10.30
N TYR A 212 4.41 11.74 9.29
CA TYR A 212 3.89 13.09 9.27
C TYR A 212 2.36 13.13 9.31
N LYS A 213 1.69 12.21 8.60
CA LYS A 213 0.22 12.05 8.66
C LYS A 213 -0.22 11.40 9.96
N ALA A 214 0.49 10.39 10.46
CA ALA A 214 0.16 9.67 11.69
C ALA A 214 0.17 10.60 12.91
N ALA A 215 1.10 11.57 12.96
CA ALA A 215 1.11 12.61 13.98
C ALA A 215 -0.18 13.46 14.03
N ALA A 216 -0.97 13.50 12.94
CA ALA A 216 -2.25 14.19 12.92
C ALA A 216 -3.38 13.40 13.60
N TYR A 217 -3.23 12.07 13.67
CA TYR A 217 -4.28 11.15 14.11
C TYR A 217 -3.93 10.41 15.39
N ALA A 218 -2.66 10.30 15.78
CA ALA A 218 -2.24 9.63 17.01
C ALA A 218 -3.00 10.18 18.23
N ASP A 219 -3.34 9.30 19.17
CA ASP A 219 -3.91 9.73 20.43
C ASP A 219 -2.82 10.47 21.23
N ILE A 220 -3.08 11.74 21.54
CA ILE A 220 -2.09 12.59 22.22
C ILE A 220 -1.97 12.24 23.71
N GLU A 221 -2.94 11.49 24.25
CA GLU A 221 -2.96 11.04 25.63
C GLU A 221 -2.29 9.68 25.83
N ASP A 222 -2.07 8.91 24.75
CA ASP A 222 -1.36 7.62 24.75
C ASP A 222 0.16 7.84 24.72
N PRO A 223 0.86 7.69 25.86
CA PRO A 223 2.30 7.94 25.95
C PRO A 223 3.11 7.01 25.05
N ASP A 224 2.74 5.73 25.02
CA ASP A 224 3.49 4.67 24.36
C ASP A 224 3.42 4.83 22.84
N GLN A 225 2.23 5.17 22.32
CA GLN A 225 2.06 5.43 20.89
C GLN A 225 2.88 6.65 20.43
N ILE A 226 2.84 7.74 21.20
CA ILE A 226 3.55 8.96 20.85
C ILE A 226 5.06 8.78 20.94
N GLU A 227 5.55 8.12 21.99
CA GLU A 227 6.96 7.80 22.15
C GLU A 227 7.45 6.97 20.96
N LYS A 228 6.75 5.89 20.59
CA LYS A 228 7.10 5.07 19.41
C LYS A 228 7.13 5.85 18.11
N LEU A 229 6.14 6.73 17.88
CA LEU A 229 6.10 7.58 16.69
C LEU A 229 7.34 8.48 16.59
N LEU A 230 7.73 9.07 17.72
CA LEU A 230 8.89 9.96 17.81
C LEU A 230 10.21 9.19 17.70
N GLU A 231 10.32 8.01 18.29
CA GLU A 231 11.48 7.12 18.14
C GLU A 231 11.70 6.72 16.67
N GLN A 232 10.65 6.33 15.96
CA GLN A 232 10.77 5.98 14.54
C GLN A 232 11.16 7.20 13.69
N ALA A 233 10.61 8.38 13.98
CA ALA A 233 11.01 9.62 13.30
C ALA A 233 12.48 9.99 13.58
N GLN A 234 12.96 9.80 14.81
CA GLN A 234 14.36 10.02 15.20
C GLN A 234 15.32 9.06 14.48
N LYS A 235 14.97 7.78 14.37
CA LYS A 235 15.77 6.78 13.63
C LYS A 235 15.98 7.20 12.18
N ILE A 236 14.96 7.77 11.52
CA ILE A 236 15.08 8.25 10.14
C ILE A 236 16.06 9.43 10.08
N ASP A 237 15.93 10.43 10.94
CA ASP A 237 16.81 11.60 10.92
C ASP A 237 18.28 11.21 11.17
N HIS A 238 18.55 10.21 12.03
CA HIS A 238 19.90 9.70 12.26
C HIS A 238 20.52 8.99 11.04
N VAL A 239 19.72 8.27 10.26
CA VAL A 239 20.22 7.50 9.11
C VAL A 239 20.26 8.34 7.83
N TYR A 240 19.30 9.23 7.64
CA TYR A 240 19.05 9.94 6.38
C TYR A 240 19.33 11.45 6.45
N TYR A 241 19.76 11.98 7.61
CA TYR A 241 19.98 13.41 7.83
C TYR A 241 18.78 14.28 7.46
N SER A 242 17.57 13.78 7.72
CA SER A 242 16.31 14.45 7.43
C SER A 242 15.84 15.35 8.58
N SER A 243 14.64 15.92 8.47
CA SER A 243 13.99 16.75 9.51
C SER A 243 12.64 16.18 9.95
N VAL A 244 12.43 14.88 9.74
CA VAL A 244 11.19 14.17 10.03
C VAL A 244 10.89 14.23 11.52
N PHE A 245 11.88 14.00 12.37
CA PHE A 245 11.71 14.04 13.82
C PHE A 245 11.24 15.42 14.29
N ARG A 246 11.90 16.47 13.79
CA ARG A 246 11.52 17.85 14.09
C ARG A 246 10.09 18.16 13.64
N HIS A 247 9.71 17.78 12.42
CA HIS A 247 8.37 18.05 11.89
C HIS A 247 7.27 17.32 12.66
N THR A 248 7.48 16.03 12.95
CA THR A 248 6.59 15.20 13.75
C THR A 248 6.40 15.78 15.14
N LEU A 249 7.50 16.10 15.85
CA LEU A 249 7.47 16.71 17.18
C LEU A 249 6.70 18.04 17.16
N ILE A 250 7.00 18.94 16.23
CA ILE A 250 6.33 20.25 16.16
C ILE A 250 4.82 20.07 15.94
N ARG A 251 4.41 19.10 15.13
CA ARG A 251 2.99 18.83 14.89
C ARG A 251 2.27 18.34 16.14
N LEU A 252 2.86 17.38 16.85
CA LEU A 252 2.33 16.89 18.12
C LEU A 252 2.23 18.01 19.16
N LEU A 253 3.27 18.84 19.29
CA LEU A 253 3.26 19.95 20.24
C LEU A 253 2.18 21.00 19.93
N LYS A 254 1.85 21.22 18.66
CA LYS A 254 0.72 22.08 18.28
C LYS A 254 -0.61 21.46 18.71
N ARG A 255 -0.75 20.13 18.58
CA ARG A 255 -1.95 19.39 19.02
C ARG A 255 -2.11 19.41 20.53
N VAL A 256 -1.06 19.16 21.30
CA VAL A 256 -1.09 19.24 22.78
C VAL A 256 -1.65 20.59 23.24
N LYS A 257 -1.19 21.70 22.64
CA LYS A 257 -1.67 23.05 23.00
C LYS A 257 -3.12 23.33 22.61
N ALA A 258 -3.66 22.60 21.63
CA ALA A 258 -5.00 22.81 21.10
C ALA A 258 -6.02 21.84 21.72
N GLU A 259 -5.59 20.64 22.07
CA GLU A 259 -6.44 19.52 22.49
C GLU A 259 -6.36 19.27 24.01
N THR A 260 -5.38 19.82 24.72
CA THR A 260 -5.16 19.57 26.15
C THR A 260 -4.85 20.85 26.93
N ASP A 261 -5.16 20.84 28.23
CA ASP A 261 -4.79 21.92 29.18
C ASP A 261 -3.37 21.77 29.73
N SER A 262 -2.65 20.72 29.33
CA SER A 262 -1.30 20.44 29.84
C SER A 262 -0.26 21.37 29.22
N SER A 263 0.70 21.82 30.04
CA SER A 263 1.87 22.50 29.49
C SER A 263 2.67 21.52 28.62
N THR A 264 3.33 22.03 27.56
CA THR A 264 4.21 21.21 26.72
C THR A 264 5.28 20.48 27.54
N LYS A 265 5.77 21.09 28.62
CA LYS A 265 6.80 20.50 29.48
C LYS A 265 6.24 19.32 30.28
N ASP A 266 5.05 19.47 30.85
CA ASP A 266 4.42 18.43 31.67
C ASP A 266 4.01 17.25 30.80
N TRP A 267 3.44 17.53 29.62
CA TRP A 267 3.14 16.50 28.63
C TRP A 267 4.40 15.73 28.22
N LEU A 268 5.49 16.41 27.83
CA LEU A 268 6.75 15.72 27.48
C LEU A 268 7.31 14.86 28.63
N ASN A 269 7.18 15.30 29.89
CA ASN A 269 7.64 14.53 31.04
C ASN A 269 6.82 13.25 31.27
N LYS A 270 5.51 13.29 30.98
CA LYS A 270 4.60 12.15 31.06
C LYS A 270 4.76 11.19 29.88
N THR A 271 5.00 11.74 28.70
CA THR A 271 4.95 11.01 27.42
C THR A 271 6.29 10.38 27.03
N ILE A 272 7.42 10.98 27.37
CA ILE A 272 8.74 10.55 26.89
C ILE A 272 9.55 9.90 28.01
N ASN A 273 9.67 8.58 28.01
CA ASN A 273 10.45 7.82 28.99
C ASN A 273 11.89 7.60 28.53
N ASN A 274 12.14 7.57 27.22
CA ASN A 274 13.45 7.32 26.63
C ASN A 274 14.41 8.52 26.84
N PRO A 275 15.51 8.36 27.60
CA PRO A 275 16.45 9.45 27.89
C PRO A 275 17.17 10.00 26.65
N SER A 276 17.42 9.17 25.64
CA SER A 276 18.05 9.59 24.39
C SER A 276 17.10 10.48 23.60
N LEU A 277 15.86 10.04 23.44
CA LEU A 277 14.81 10.80 22.76
C LEU A 277 14.59 12.16 23.45
N ARG A 278 14.54 12.16 24.79
CA ARG A 278 14.37 13.38 25.60
C ARG A 278 15.48 14.41 25.35
N LYS A 279 16.75 13.97 25.22
CA LYS A 279 17.89 14.88 24.92
C LYS A 279 17.71 15.58 23.57
N ASP A 280 17.31 14.82 22.55
CA ASP A 280 17.19 15.36 21.19
C ASP A 280 15.98 16.30 21.06
N ILE A 281 14.87 15.99 21.74
CA ILE A 281 13.72 16.92 21.87
C ILE A 281 14.18 18.26 22.46
N VAL A 282 14.94 18.24 23.55
CA VAL A 282 15.45 19.47 24.19
C VAL A 282 16.34 20.25 23.23
N GLN A 283 17.19 19.58 22.45
CA GLN A 283 18.05 20.24 21.46
C GLN A 283 17.22 20.89 20.34
N ILE A 284 16.21 20.20 19.81
CA ILE A 284 15.31 20.74 18.78
C ILE A 284 14.56 21.96 19.32
N LEU A 285 14.07 21.91 20.55
CA LEU A 285 13.34 23.01 21.18
C LEU A 285 14.24 24.23 21.42
N LYS A 286 15.49 24.04 21.87
CA LYS A 286 16.47 25.13 22.02
C LYS A 286 16.80 25.79 20.68
N ASN A 287 16.97 25.01 19.62
CA ASN A 287 17.28 25.52 18.28
C ASN A 287 16.09 26.24 17.63
N LYS A 288 14.87 26.08 18.15
CA LYS A 288 13.67 26.83 17.72
C LYS A 288 13.58 28.23 18.32
N VAL A 289 14.33 28.51 19.39
CA VAL A 289 14.39 29.82 20.07
C VAL A 289 15.31 30.80 19.32
N VAL A 290 15.90 30.41 18.18
CA VAL A 290 16.63 31.33 17.30
C VAL A 290 15.94 31.42 15.93
N PRO A 291 15.04 32.38 15.76
CA PRO A 291 15.14 33.35 14.69
C PRO A 291 15.83 34.59 15.25
N ALA A 292 17.12 34.75 14.94
CA ALA A 292 17.84 35.99 15.19
C ALA A 292 17.70 36.92 13.98
N LYS A 293 17.26 38.14 14.30
CA LYS A 293 17.22 39.39 13.53
C LYS A 293 16.09 39.55 12.52
#